data_AF-A0A6P1A308-F1
#
_entry.id   AF-A0A6P1A308-F1
#
_cell.length_a   1.000
_cell.length_b   1.000
_cell.length_c   1.000
_cell.angle_alpha   90.00
_cell.angle_beta   90.00
_cell.angle_gamma   90.00
#
_symmetry.space_group_name_H-M   'P 1'
#
loop_
_entity.id
_entity.type
_entity.pdbx_description
1 polymer ?
#
loop_
_entity_poly.entity_id
_entity_poly.type
_entity_poly.pdbx_seq_one_letter_code
_entity_poly.pdbx_strand_id
1 'polypeptide(L)'
;MSYSHGDIQSYAIADCLNNHFMLMVVGWDGKRRVHGCITHVQIIDGKIWIQRDGIEDGITEELVAAGVPKSDIVLGFHPPDVRPHTGYAIA
;
A
#
# COMPACT_ATOMS: atom_id res chain seq x y z
N MET A 1 -0.78 -1.31 -34.04
CA MET A 1 -1.98 -1.12 -33.21
C MET A 1 -1.52 -0.49 -31.91
N SER A 2 -1.81 0.79 -31.71
CA SER A 2 -1.40 1.53 -30.51
C SER A 2 -2.42 1.24 -29.41
N TYR A 3 -2.00 0.57 -28.34
CA TYR A 3 -2.82 0.49 -27.12
C TYR A 3 -2.81 1.87 -26.49
N SER A 4 -3.87 2.65 -26.73
CA SER A 4 -4.15 3.87 -26.00
C SER A 4 -4.48 3.48 -24.56
N HIS A 5 -3.46 3.29 -23.74
CA HIS A 5 -3.63 3.31 -22.29
C HIS A 5 -4.25 4.68 -21.95
N GLY A 6 -5.37 4.69 -21.22
CA GLY A 6 -6.09 5.91 -20.86
C GLY A 6 -5.20 6.98 -20.22
N ASP A 7 -5.68 8.22 -20.15
CA ASP A 7 -4.98 9.32 -19.46
C ASP A 7 -5.06 9.09 -17.95
N ILE A 8 -4.14 8.26 -17.43
CA ILE A 8 -4.04 7.82 -16.04
C ILE A 8 -2.68 8.26 -15.50
N GLN A 9 -2.72 9.00 -14.39
CA GLN A 9 -1.53 9.46 -13.70
C GLN A 9 -1.42 8.79 -12.33
N SER A 10 -0.18 8.55 -11.92
CA SER A 10 0.15 8.05 -10.58
C SER A 10 0.64 9.20 -9.71
N TYR A 11 0.15 9.26 -8.46
CA TYR A 11 0.52 10.26 -7.48
C TYR A 11 1.04 9.59 -6.23
N ALA A 12 2.28 9.91 -5.85
CA ALA A 12 2.78 9.63 -4.51
C ALA A 12 2.30 10.74 -3.57
N ILE A 13 1.57 10.37 -2.53
CA ILE A 13 1.09 11.28 -1.49
C ILE A 13 1.82 10.91 -0.20
N ALA A 14 2.64 11.83 0.29
CA ALA A 14 3.38 11.67 1.54
C ALA A 14 2.97 12.78 2.51
N ASP A 15 2.23 12.39 3.55
CA ASP A 15 2.00 13.21 4.72
C ASP A 15 2.99 12.77 5.80
N CYS A 16 4.16 13.39 5.79
CA CYS A 16 5.24 13.07 6.73
C CYS A 16 4.92 13.53 8.16
N LEU A 17 3.96 14.44 8.36
CA LEU A 17 3.59 14.92 9.69
C LEU A 17 2.68 13.90 10.39
N ASN A 18 1.75 13.32 9.64
CA ASN A 18 0.80 12.33 10.17
C ASN A 18 1.19 10.88 9.83
N ASN A 19 2.35 10.68 9.20
CA ASN A 19 2.89 9.38 8.80
C ASN A 19 2.02 8.57 7.82
N HIS A 20 1.36 9.23 6.85
CA HIS A 20 0.60 8.54 5.81
C HIS A 20 1.33 8.60 4.47
N PHE A 21 1.48 7.44 3.83
CA PHE A 21 2.16 7.29 2.54
C PHE A 21 1.26 6.49 1.60
N MET A 22 0.87 7.08 0.47
CA MET A 22 -0.06 6.47 -0.47
C MET A 22 0.45 6.59 -1.89
N LEU A 23 0.15 5.58 -2.71
CA LEU A 23 0.24 5.67 -4.16
C LEU A 23 -1.18 5.67 -4.72
N MET A 24 -1.59 6.75 -5.37
CA MET A 24 -2.91 6.88 -5.99
C MET A 24 -2.77 6.80 -7.51
N VAL A 25 -3.79 6.25 -8.18
CA VAL A 25 -4.00 6.39 -9.62
C VAL A 25 -5.25 7.21 -9.88
N VAL A 26 -5.12 8.22 -10.74
CA VAL A 26 -6.19 9.16 -11.04
C VAL A 26 -6.17 9.48 -12.53
N GLY A 27 -7.32 9.36 -13.18
CA GLY A 27 -7.41 9.56 -14.62
C GLY A 27 -8.69 9.07 -15.26
N TRP A 28 -8.64 8.85 -16.57
CA TRP A 28 -9.75 8.30 -17.35
C TRP A 28 -9.26 7.19 -18.28
N ASP A 29 -9.98 6.09 -18.28
CA ASP A 29 -9.82 4.98 -19.22
C ASP A 29 -11.03 4.97 -20.17
N GLY A 30 -10.91 5.69 -21.28
CA GLY A 30 -12.04 6.00 -22.15
C GLY A 30 -13.13 6.77 -21.39
N LYS A 31 -14.31 6.16 -21.24
CA LYS A 31 -15.45 6.74 -20.47
C LYS A 31 -15.43 6.37 -18.99
N ARG A 32 -14.49 5.54 -18.54
CA ARG A 32 -14.40 5.06 -17.16
C ARG A 32 -13.49 5.97 -16.35
N ARG A 33 -14.01 6.54 -15.26
CA ARG A 33 -13.20 7.27 -14.28
C ARG A 33 -12.29 6.29 -13.55
N VAL A 34 -10.99 6.59 -13.50
CA VAL A 34 -10.02 5.91 -12.65
C VAL A 34 -9.70 6.82 -11.47
N HIS A 35 -9.95 6.34 -10.27
CA HIS A 35 -9.62 7.02 -9.02
C HIS A 35 -9.50 5.98 -7.91
N GLY A 36 -8.28 5.59 -7.57
CA GLY A 36 -8.04 4.52 -6.61
C GLY A 36 -6.70 4.64 -5.91
N CYS A 37 -6.66 4.26 -4.64
CA CYS A 37 -5.42 3.99 -3.93
C CYS A 37 -4.88 2.65 -4.42
N ILE A 38 -3.59 2.55 -4.73
CA ILE A 38 -2.88 1.31 -5.08
C ILE A 38 -2.24 0.73 -3.82
N THR A 39 -1.47 1.51 -3.09
CA THR A 39 -0.92 1.11 -1.79
C THR A 39 -1.10 2.23 -0.79
N HIS A 40 -1.35 1.86 0.47
CA HIS A 40 -1.40 2.78 1.60
C HIS A 40 -0.64 2.18 2.77
N VAL A 41 0.41 2.89 3.17
CA VAL A 41 1.24 2.59 4.32
C VAL A 41 1.09 3.70 5.36
N GLN A 42 1.11 3.33 6.63
CA GLN A 42 1.13 4.24 7.75
C GLN A 42 2.24 3.85 8.72
N ILE A 43 2.86 4.82 9.40
CA ILE A 43 3.73 4.52 10.55
C ILE A 43 2.95 4.80 11.83
N ILE A 44 2.70 3.75 12.62
CA ILE A 44 1.99 3.81 13.91
C ILE A 44 2.88 3.14 14.95
N ASP A 45 3.15 3.83 16.05
CA ASP A 45 4.00 3.32 17.16
C ASP A 45 5.33 2.72 16.70
N GLY A 46 5.94 3.34 15.69
CA GLY A 46 7.23 2.93 15.11
C GLY A 46 7.17 1.73 14.15
N LYS A 47 5.97 1.21 13.85
CA LYS A 47 5.75 0.08 12.95
C LYS A 47 5.13 0.51 11.64
N ILE A 48 5.43 -0.25 10.59
CA ILE A 48 4.91 -0.05 9.24
C ILE A 48 3.59 -0.81 9.10
N TRP A 49 2.50 -0.09 9.09
CA TRP A 49 1.16 -0.62 8.87
C TRP A 49 0.79 -0.56 7.40
N ILE A 50 0.62 -1.73 6.78
CA ILE A 50 0.13 -1.84 5.40
C ILE A 50 -1.40 -1.85 5.46
N GLN A 51 -2.01 -0.71 5.14
CA GLN A 51 -3.47 -0.51 5.18
C GLN A 51 -4.14 -1.02 3.90
N ARG A 52 -3.43 -0.93 2.76
CA ARG A 52 -3.86 -1.49 1.48
C ARG A 52 -2.63 -1.96 0.72
N ASP A 53 -2.67 -3.20 0.24
CA ASP A 53 -1.71 -3.74 -0.69
C ASP A 53 -2.42 -4.12 -2.00
N GLY A 54 -2.22 -3.30 -3.03
CA GLY A 54 -2.83 -3.50 -4.35
C GLY A 54 -1.82 -3.76 -5.45
N ILE A 55 -0.58 -4.09 -5.08
CA ILE A 55 0.49 -4.48 -6.00
C ILE A 55 0.45 -6.01 -6.15
N GLU A 56 0.69 -6.51 -7.37
CA GLU A 56 0.56 -7.94 -7.70
C GLU A 56 1.45 -8.83 -6.82
N ASP A 57 2.71 -8.44 -6.64
CA ASP A 57 3.68 -9.15 -5.79
C ASP A 57 3.63 -8.73 -4.30
N GLY A 58 2.87 -7.67 -4.00
CA GLY A 58 2.73 -7.08 -2.67
C GLY A 58 3.98 -6.32 -2.18
N ILE A 59 3.77 -5.27 -1.38
CA ILE A 59 4.89 -4.48 -0.81
C ILE A 59 5.51 -5.14 0.43
N THR A 60 4.84 -6.15 0.98
CA THR A 60 5.23 -6.78 2.25
C THR A 60 6.61 -7.44 2.16
N GLU A 61 6.85 -8.25 1.13
CA GLU A 61 8.13 -8.95 0.96
C GLU A 61 9.24 -7.99 0.47
N GLU A 62 8.90 -6.93 -0.26
CA GLU A 62 9.86 -5.88 -0.63
C GLU A 62 10.42 -5.16 0.61
N LEU A 63 9.58 -4.86 1.59
CA LEU A 63 10.02 -4.27 2.87
C LEU A 63 10.96 -5.19 3.63
N VAL A 64 10.67 -6.49 3.65
CA VAL A 64 11.54 -7.50 4.27
C VAL A 64 12.88 -7.60 3.53
N ALA A 65 12.86 -7.62 2.20
CA ALA A 65 14.07 -7.64 1.37
C ALA A 65 14.91 -6.36 1.55
N ALA A 66 14.26 -5.22 1.82
CA ALA A 66 14.91 -3.96 2.16
C ALA A 66 15.47 -3.91 3.61
N GLY A 67 15.27 -4.97 4.39
CA GLY A 67 15.83 -5.13 5.74
C GLY A 67 14.89 -4.76 6.89
N VAL A 68 13.60 -4.50 6.63
CA VAL A 68 12.62 -4.28 7.70
C VAL A 68 12.27 -5.62 8.36
N PRO A 69 12.44 -5.77 9.68
CA PRO A 69 12.04 -6.99 10.38
C PRO A 69 10.54 -7.26 10.23
N LYS A 70 10.13 -8.52 10.07
CA LYS A 70 8.70 -8.90 10.06
C LYS A 70 7.96 -8.46 11.33
N SER A 71 8.68 -8.35 12.46
CA SER A 71 8.17 -7.85 13.74
C SER A 71 7.86 -6.36 13.75
N ASP A 72 8.24 -5.60 12.72
CA ASP A 72 7.96 -4.17 12.59
C ASP A 72 6.98 -3.85 11.46
N ILE A 73 6.45 -4.88 10.80
CA ILE A 73 5.43 -4.75 9.76
C ILE A 73 4.12 -5.29 10.31
N VAL A 74 3.03 -4.53 10.16
CA VAL A 74 1.67 -4.96 10.50
C VAL A 74 0.84 -5.03 9.23
N LEU A 75 0.22 -6.18 8.97
CA LEU A 75 -0.74 -6.34 7.87
C LEU A 75 -2.10 -5.75 8.29
N GLY A 76 -2.20 -4.42 8.24
CA GLY A 76 -3.37 -3.66 8.70
C GLY A 76 -4.68 -4.02 7.99
N PHE A 77 -4.59 -4.44 6.73
CA PHE A 77 -5.74 -4.93 5.95
C PHE A 77 -6.32 -6.26 6.46
N HIS A 78 -5.57 -7.01 7.29
CA HIS A 78 -6.11 -8.20 7.95
C HIS A 78 -6.85 -7.83 9.26
N PRO A 79 -7.98 -8.50 9.56
CA PRO A 79 -8.66 -8.39 10.84
C PRO A 79 -7.72 -8.69 12.02
N PRO A 80 -7.90 -8.04 13.19
CA PRO A 80 -7.01 -8.21 14.35
C PRO A 80 -6.83 -9.66 14.81
N ASP A 81 -7.86 -10.50 14.70
CA ASP A 81 -7.87 -11.92 15.05
C ASP A 81 -7.08 -12.79 14.07
N VAL A 82 -6.88 -12.32 12.83
CA VAL A 82 -6.08 -13.01 11.81
C VAL A 82 -4.58 -12.72 11.97
N ARG A 83 -4.21 -11.51 12.40
CA ARG A 83 -2.81 -11.03 12.46
C ARG A 83 -1.84 -11.96 13.20
N PRO A 84 -2.20 -12.58 14.34
CA PRO A 84 -1.32 -13.52 15.05
C PRO A 84 -0.89 -14.73 14.20
N HIS A 85 -1.64 -15.06 13.15
CA HIS A 85 -1.40 -16.21 12.28
C HIS A 85 -0.62 -15.86 11.00
N THR A 86 -0.25 -14.59 10.81
CA THR A 86 0.40 -14.09 9.59
C THR A 86 1.92 -14.20 9.59
N GLY A 87 2.55 -14.34 10.77
CA GLY A 87 4.00 -14.28 10.92
C GLY A 87 4.61 -12.87 10.93
N TYR A 88 3.75 -11.83 10.96
CA TYR A 88 4.11 -10.42 11.10
C TYR A 88 3.64 -9.88 12.46
N ALA A 89 3.87 -8.59 12.73
CA ALA A 89 3.40 -7.96 13.96
C ALA A 89 1.87 -7.85 14.03
N ILE A 90 1.35 -7.85 15.26
CA ILE A 90 -0.09 -7.78 15.55
C ILE A 90 -0.61 -6.34 15.63
N ALA A 91 0.27 -5.42 16.05
CA ALA A 91 0.06 -3.99 16.22
C ALA A 91 1.43 -3.30 16.21
#